data_AF-A0A085F0M0-F1
#
_entry.id   AF-A0A085F0M0-F1
#
_cell.length_a   1.000
_cell.length_b   1.000
_cell.length_c   1.000
_cell.angle_alpha   90.00
_cell.angle_beta   90.00
_cell.angle_gamma   90.00
#
_symmetry.space_group_name_H-M   'P 1'
#
loop_
_entity.id
_entity.type
_entity.pdbx_description
1 polymer ?
#
loop_
_entity_poly.entity_id
_entity_poly.type
_entity_poly.pdbx_seq_one_letter_code
_entity_poly.pdbx_strand_id
1 'polypeptide(L)'
;MRLGFNLRGDLAKLGDDELADQLEKCIAYREWLASRAGDAPNRWLYKTGLAMPFGRGPLHARIFYRVMGLLYGGPLKGRSLGDLYVVDCEVKDIMDELKRRVNAARRLRLSR
;
A
#
# COMPACT_ATOMS: atom_id res chain seq x y z
N MET A 1 7.33 -9.86 -12.37
CA MET A 1 6.23 -10.52 -11.62
C MET A 1 6.56 -10.41 -10.15
N ARG A 2 5.68 -9.83 -9.33
CA ARG A 2 5.92 -9.69 -7.88
C ARG A 2 5.48 -11.00 -7.20
N LEU A 3 6.35 -11.58 -6.38
CA LEU A 3 6.07 -12.77 -5.56
C LEU A 3 5.22 -12.33 -4.36
N GLY A 4 3.91 -12.48 -4.48
CA GLY A 4 2.99 -12.22 -3.38
C GLY A 4 1.57 -12.63 -3.76
N PHE A 5 0.87 -13.30 -2.85
CA PHE A 5 -0.54 -13.61 -3.05
C PHE A 5 -1.35 -12.35 -2.70
N ASN A 6 -1.99 -11.77 -3.73
CA ASN A 6 -2.89 -10.64 -3.52
C ASN A 6 -4.22 -11.14 -2.97
N LEU A 7 -4.41 -10.98 -1.65
CA LEU A 7 -5.64 -11.34 -0.95
C LEU A 7 -6.62 -10.16 -0.88
N ARG A 8 -6.32 -9.04 -1.55
CA ARG A 8 -7.20 -7.86 -1.64
C ARG A 8 -8.32 -8.07 -2.65
N GLY A 9 -9.12 -9.12 -2.41
CA GLY A 9 -10.34 -9.38 -3.17
C GLY A 9 -11.40 -8.29 -2.98
N ASP A 10 -11.25 -7.44 -1.96
CA ASP A 10 -12.00 -6.19 -1.79
C ASP A 10 -11.72 -5.20 -2.92
N LEU A 11 -10.45 -4.97 -3.28
CA LEU A 11 -10.08 -4.08 -4.39
C LEU A 11 -10.54 -4.61 -5.75
N ALA A 12 -10.54 -5.94 -5.93
CA ALA A 12 -11.00 -6.56 -7.16
C ALA A 12 -12.50 -6.34 -7.42
N LYS A 13 -13.30 -6.06 -6.39
CA LYS A 13 -14.74 -5.79 -6.49
C LYS A 13 -15.08 -4.35 -6.85
N LEU A 14 -14.14 -3.42 -6.67
CA LEU A 14 -14.36 -1.99 -6.91
C LEU A 14 -14.36 -1.69 -8.41
N GLY A 15 -15.19 -0.73 -8.83
CA GLY A 15 -15.13 -0.13 -10.17
C GLY A 15 -13.82 0.64 -10.41
N ASP A 16 -13.54 1.01 -11.66
CA ASP A 16 -12.34 1.80 -11.98
C ASP A 16 -12.39 3.19 -11.32
N ASP A 17 -13.56 3.83 -11.32
CA ASP A 17 -13.79 5.13 -10.66
C ASP A 17 -13.63 5.02 -9.13
N GLU A 18 -14.18 3.96 -8.53
CA GLU A 18 -14.03 3.71 -7.08
C GLU A 18 -12.58 3.42 -6.68
N LEU A 19 -11.81 2.72 -7.53
CA LEU A 19 -10.38 2.50 -7.32
C LEU A 19 -9.58 3.79 -7.42
N ALA A 20 -9.94 4.68 -8.36
CA ALA A 20 -9.32 5.99 -8.49
C ALA A 20 -9.59 6.86 -7.25
N ASP A 21 -10.85 6.94 -6.82
CA ASP A 21 -11.25 7.63 -5.58
C ASP A 21 -10.50 7.09 -4.36
N GLN A 22 -10.38 5.77 -4.25
CA GLN A 22 -9.68 5.13 -3.15
C GLN A 22 -8.17 5.45 -3.19
N LEU A 23 -7.57 5.48 -4.39
CA LEU A 23 -6.18 5.86 -4.58
C LEU A 23 -5.94 7.30 -4.12
N GLU A 24 -6.79 8.24 -4.55
CA GLU A 24 -6.70 9.64 -4.18
C GLU A 24 -6.81 9.83 -2.67
N LYS A 25 -7.80 9.18 -2.03
CA LYS A 25 -7.94 9.18 -0.56
C LYS A 25 -6.69 8.66 0.14
N CYS A 26 -6.12 7.56 -0.35
CA CYS A 26 -4.89 6.99 0.22
C CYS A 26 -3.68 7.92 0.02
N ILE A 27 -3.54 8.58 -1.13
CA ILE A 27 -2.46 9.54 -1.39
C ILE A 27 -2.60 10.77 -0.50
N ALA A 28 -3.80 11.38 -0.43
CA ALA A 28 -4.04 12.55 0.41
C ALA A 28 -3.79 12.23 1.89
N TYR A 29 -4.23 11.06 2.35
CA TYR A 29 -3.96 10.62 3.71
C TYR A 29 -2.46 10.37 3.95
N ARG A 30 -1.76 9.76 2.99
CA ARG A 30 -0.31 9.58 3.04
C ARG A 30 0.44 10.90 3.18
N GLU A 31 0.09 11.92 2.40
CA GLU A 31 0.74 13.23 2.45
C GLU A 31 0.46 13.95 3.78
N TRP A 32 -0.79 13.92 4.22
CA TRP A 32 -1.19 14.44 5.53
C TRP A 32 -0.40 13.76 6.66
N LEU A 33 -0.22 12.44 6.57
CA LEU A 33 0.45 11.63 7.57
C LEU A 33 1.98 11.77 7.48
N ALA A 34 2.58 11.86 6.30
CA ALA A 34 4.03 11.99 6.11
C ALA A 34 4.60 13.27 6.75
N SER A 35 3.81 14.33 6.83
CA SER A 35 4.17 15.58 7.52
C SER A 35 4.06 15.50 9.04
N ARG A 36 3.37 14.47 9.57
CA ARG A 36 3.01 14.32 10.99
C ARG A 36 3.52 13.03 11.64
N ALA A 37 3.99 12.09 10.84
CA ALA A 37 4.40 10.77 11.27
C ALA A 37 5.90 10.71 11.61
N GLY A 38 6.16 10.38 12.87
CA GLY A 38 7.45 9.93 13.38
C GLY A 38 8.35 11.02 13.99
N ASP A 39 9.00 10.66 15.08
CA ASP A 39 10.20 11.35 15.59
C ASP A 39 11.37 11.16 14.60
N ALA A 40 12.29 12.13 14.55
CA ALA A 40 13.41 12.19 13.60
C ALA A 40 14.19 10.88 13.37
N PRO A 41 14.55 10.07 14.39
CA PRO A 41 15.34 8.84 14.18
C PRO A 41 14.58 7.72 13.46
N ASN A 42 13.31 7.50 13.77
CA ASN A 42 12.54 6.44 13.12
C ASN A 42 12.18 6.80 11.67
N ARG A 43 12.04 8.10 11.38
CA ARG A 43 11.80 8.61 10.02
C ARG A 43 12.97 8.30 9.09
N TRP A 44 14.19 8.35 9.59
CA TRP A 44 15.39 7.98 8.84
C TRP A 44 15.41 6.48 8.51
N LEU A 45 15.14 5.61 9.49
CA LEU A 45 15.05 4.16 9.29
C LEU A 45 13.96 3.76 8.27
N TYR A 46 12.84 4.48 8.27
CA TYR A 46 11.79 4.29 7.28
C TYR A 46 12.23 4.70 5.88
N LYS A 47 12.86 5.88 5.73
CA LYS A 47 13.35 6.39 4.43
C LYS A 47 14.42 5.50 3.81
N THR A 48 15.30 4.92 4.62
CA THR A 48 16.38 4.04 4.13
C THR A 48 15.88 2.64 3.77
N GLY A 49 14.63 2.30 4.08
CA GLY A 49 14.10 0.96 3.87
C GLY A 49 14.68 -0.10 4.80
N LEU A 50 15.59 0.28 5.71
CA LEU A 50 16.19 -0.59 6.73
C LEU A 50 15.15 -1.10 7.73
N ALA A 51 14.10 -0.30 8.00
CA ALA A 51 12.97 -0.76 8.78
C ALA A 51 12.11 -1.82 8.05
N MET A 52 12.33 -2.07 6.75
CA MET A 52 11.44 -2.90 5.91
C MET A 52 12.23 -3.81 4.95
N PRO A 53 13.12 -4.70 5.44
CA PRO A 53 14.00 -5.50 4.57
C PRO A 53 13.23 -6.42 3.60
N PHE A 54 11.98 -6.76 3.91
CA PHE A 54 11.11 -7.61 3.07
C PHE A 54 9.95 -6.85 2.41
N GLY A 55 9.95 -5.51 2.47
CA GLY A 55 8.91 -4.68 1.86
C GLY A 55 7.50 -4.96 2.41
N ARG A 56 6.59 -5.46 1.55
CA ARG A 56 5.19 -5.78 1.91
C ARG A 56 4.99 -7.19 2.47
N GLY A 57 6.02 -8.04 2.44
CA GLY A 57 5.88 -9.46 2.72
C GLY A 57 5.12 -10.24 1.62
N PRO A 58 5.01 -11.58 1.75
CA PRO A 58 4.44 -12.46 0.72
C PRO A 58 2.90 -12.47 0.67
N LEU A 59 2.23 -11.96 1.71
CA LEU A 59 0.76 -11.95 1.82
C LEU A 59 0.26 -10.51 1.81
N HIS A 60 -0.42 -10.12 0.74
CA HIS A 60 -0.95 -8.77 0.60
C HIS A 60 -2.38 -8.72 1.14
N ALA A 61 -2.52 -8.42 2.44
CA ALA A 61 -3.81 -8.15 3.06
C ALA A 61 -3.68 -7.05 4.12
N ARG A 62 -4.77 -6.31 4.33
CA ARG A 62 -4.82 -5.18 5.27
C ARG A 62 -4.41 -5.57 6.69
N ILE A 63 -4.81 -6.76 7.14
CA ILE A 63 -4.47 -7.27 8.49
C ILE A 63 -2.96 -7.48 8.62
N PHE A 64 -2.31 -8.09 7.64
CA PHE A 64 -0.86 -8.31 7.66
C PHE A 64 -0.09 -6.98 7.67
N TYR A 65 -0.53 -6.00 6.89
CA TYR A 65 0.09 -4.68 6.89
C TYR A 65 -0.03 -4.00 8.24
N ARG A 66 -1.17 -4.13 8.93
CA ARG A 66 -1.36 -3.56 10.27
C ARG A 66 -0.44 -4.21 11.30
N VAL A 67 -0.30 -5.55 11.26
CA VAL A 67 0.62 -6.27 12.15
C VAL A 67 2.06 -5.85 11.89
N MET A 68 2.48 -5.80 10.63
CA MET A 68 3.83 -5.38 10.26
C MET A 68 4.07 -3.89 10.55
N GLY A 69 3.08 -3.03 10.32
CA GLY A 69 3.13 -1.61 10.67
C GLY A 69 3.30 -1.39 12.18
N LEU A 70 2.63 -2.19 13.00
CA LEU A 70 2.82 -2.18 14.45
C LEU A 70 4.24 -2.59 14.85
N LEU A 71 4.77 -3.65 14.23
CA LEU A 71 6.11 -4.18 14.52
C LEU A 71 7.23 -3.21 14.09
N TYR A 72 7.09 -2.56 12.92
CA TYR A 72 8.15 -1.73 12.36
C TYR A 72 8.07 -0.24 12.72
N GLY A 73 6.87 0.27 12.98
CA GLY A 73 6.63 1.71 13.11
C GLY A 73 5.87 2.13 14.36
N GLY A 74 5.63 1.19 15.28
CA GLY A 74 4.98 1.43 16.57
C GLY A 74 3.44 1.48 16.49
N PRO A 75 2.77 1.88 17.59
CA PRO A 75 1.33 1.83 17.71
C PRO A 75 0.61 2.56 16.56
N LEU A 76 -0.38 1.90 15.94
CA LEU A 76 -1.22 2.48 14.89
C LEU A 76 -2.24 3.44 15.50
N LYS A 77 -1.83 4.70 15.70
CA LYS A 77 -2.62 5.76 16.36
C LYS A 77 -3.03 6.88 15.38
N GLY A 78 -2.90 6.64 14.07
CA GLY A 78 -3.19 7.60 13.01
C GLY A 78 -2.10 8.66 12.79
N ARG A 79 -0.92 8.50 13.40
CA ARG A 79 0.23 9.42 13.29
C ARG A 79 1.58 8.70 13.42
N SER A 80 1.62 7.37 13.30
CA SER A 80 2.86 6.61 13.43
C SER A 80 3.49 6.30 12.07
N LEU A 81 4.74 5.87 12.07
CA LEU A 81 5.38 5.33 10.87
C LEU A 81 4.75 4.00 10.45
N GLY A 82 4.13 3.28 11.40
CA GLY A 82 3.34 2.09 11.11
C GLY A 82 2.10 2.43 10.29
N ASP A 83 1.44 3.55 10.59
CA ASP A 83 0.33 4.05 9.79
C ASP A 83 0.80 4.43 8.37
N LEU A 84 1.98 5.07 8.26
CA LEU A 84 2.58 5.42 6.96
C LEU A 84 2.88 4.17 6.13
N TYR A 85 3.41 3.12 6.76
CA TYR A 85 3.66 1.84 6.11
C TYR A 85 2.38 1.20 5.58
N VAL A 86 1.33 1.14 6.41
CA VAL A 86 0.05 0.55 6.02
C VAL A 86 -0.50 1.26 4.79
N VAL A 87 -0.50 2.59 4.81
CA VAL A 87 -0.98 3.41 3.69
C VAL A 87 -0.11 3.21 2.44
N ASP A 88 1.21 3.17 2.57
CA ASP A 88 2.11 2.88 1.45
C ASP A 88 1.86 1.50 0.85
N CYS A 89 1.56 0.50 1.67
CA CYS A 89 1.19 -0.83 1.19
C CYS A 89 -0.15 -0.79 0.46
N GLU A 90 -1.13 -0.06 1.00
CA GLU A 90 -2.46 0.08 0.40
C GLU A 90 -2.42 0.78 -0.96
N VAL A 91 -1.73 1.92 -1.08
CA VAL A 91 -1.53 2.66 -2.34
C VAL A 91 -0.96 1.75 -3.41
N LYS A 92 0.09 1.01 -3.07
CA LYS A 92 0.76 0.17 -4.05
C LYS A 92 -0.11 -1.03 -4.47
N ASP A 93 -1.01 -1.54 -3.62
CA ASP A 93 -1.96 -2.60 -4.00
C ASP A 93 -3.02 -2.09 -4.98
N ILE A 94 -3.53 -0.88 -4.75
CA ILE A 94 -4.47 -0.23 -5.68
C ILE A 94 -3.79 -0.02 -7.05
N MET A 95 -2.55 0.46 -7.04
CA MET A 95 -1.75 0.61 -8.26
C MET A 95 -1.47 -0.73 -8.97
N ASP A 96 -1.24 -1.80 -8.22
CA ASP A 96 -1.03 -3.13 -8.79
C ASP A 96 -2.31 -3.67 -9.45
N GLU A 97 -3.48 -3.43 -8.85
CA GLU A 97 -4.78 -3.78 -9.45
C GLU A 97 -5.10 -2.96 -10.70
N LEU A 98 -4.89 -1.63 -10.68
CA LEU A 98 -5.03 -0.78 -11.87
C LEU A 98 -4.13 -1.26 -13.02
N LYS A 99 -2.85 -1.58 -12.72
CA LYS A 99 -1.92 -2.16 -13.71
C LYS A 99 -2.40 -3.51 -14.23
N ARG A 100 -2.99 -4.35 -13.37
CA ARG A 100 -3.57 -5.63 -13.76
C ARG A 100 -4.69 -5.43 -14.78
N ARG A 101 -5.60 -4.49 -14.52
CA ARG A 101 -6.71 -4.16 -15.42
C ARG A 101 -6.24 -3.60 -16.76
N VAL A 102 -5.28 -2.67 -16.75
CA VAL A 102 -4.67 -2.13 -17.98
C VAL A 102 -4.02 -3.25 -18.81
N ASN A 103 -3.27 -4.14 -18.17
CA ASN A 103 -2.63 -5.27 -18.86
C ASN A 103 -3.65 -6.27 -19.42
N ALA A 104 -4.73 -6.55 -18.68
CA ALA A 104 -5.82 -7.40 -19.15
C ALA A 104 -6.53 -6.78 -20.37
N ALA A 105 -6.87 -5.50 -20.30
CA ALA A 105 -7.48 -4.76 -21.41
C ALA A 105 -6.57 -4.72 -22.65
N ARG A 106 -5.26 -4.53 -22.46
CA ARG A 106 -4.27 -4.58 -23.55
C ARG A 106 -4.20 -5.95 -24.20
N ARG A 107 -4.21 -7.03 -23.41
CA ARG A 107 -4.23 -8.41 -23.94
C ARG A 107 -5.52 -8.71 -24.72
N LEU A 108 -6.66 -8.24 -24.23
CA LEU A 108 -7.96 -8.38 -24.91
C LEU A 108 -8.03 -7.60 -26.23
N ARG A 109 -7.38 -6.42 -26.30
CA ARG A 109 -7.27 -5.64 -27.55
C ARG A 109 -6.30 -6.24 -28.56
N LEU A 110 -5.26 -6.93 -28.11
CA LEU A 110 -4.27 -7.60 -28.97
C LEU A 110 -4.74 -8.98 -29.47
N SER A 111 -5.84 -9.50 -28.93
CA SER A 111 -6.46 -10.77 -29.33
C SER A 111 -7.71 -10.57 -30.20
N ARG A 112 -8.02 -9.33 -30.58
CA ARG A 112 -8.96 -8.96 -31.63
C ARG A 112 -8.19 -8.55 -32.87
#